data_AF-A0A1F7JIF6-F1
#
_entry.id   AF-A0A1F7JIF6-F1
#
_cell.length_a   1.000
_cell.length_b   1.000
_cell.length_c   1.000
_cell.angle_alpha   90.00
_cell.angle_beta   90.00
_cell.angle_gamma   90.00
#
_symmetry.space_group_name_H-M   'P 1'
#
loop_
_entity.id
_entity.type
_entity.pdbx_description
1 polymer ?
#
loop_
_entity_poly.entity_id
_entity_poly.type
_entity_poly.pdbx_seq_one_letter_code
_entity_poly.pdbx_strand_id
1 'polypeptide(L)'
;MYLGPFYFDTKEIFLIIAAILIGCAWFFGWQLWWFDKEKLLTIIILILITKGLLPSIHNEAFFILGLVTIFLTLYLSVFQIVLFFFISFLLFRLLKVI
;
A
#
# COMPACT_ATOMS: atom_id res chain seq x y z
N MET A 1 -3.95 -16.07 -7.14
CA MET A 1 -3.10 -17.21 -6.72
C MET A 1 -3.58 -17.68 -5.36
N TYR A 2 -3.80 -18.98 -5.19
CA TYR A 2 -4.22 -19.53 -3.91
C TYR A 2 -3.00 -19.78 -3.02
N LEU A 3 -3.02 -19.23 -1.81
CA LEU A 3 -2.06 -19.48 -0.74
C LEU A 3 -2.85 -20.04 0.45
N GLY A 4 -3.00 -21.36 0.50
CA GLY A 4 -3.89 -22.02 1.46
C GLY A 4 -5.37 -21.65 1.22
N PRO A 5 -6.17 -21.31 2.25
CA PRO A 5 -7.58 -20.94 2.10
C PRO A 5 -7.79 -19.52 1.55
N PHE A 6 -6.72 -18.74 1.37
CA PHE A 6 -6.79 -17.34 0.95
C PHE A 6 -6.49 -17.20 -0.55
N TYR A 7 -7.35 -16.46 -1.24
CA TYR A 7 -7.12 -16.05 -2.63
C TYR A 7 -6.43 -14.69 -2.63
N PHE A 8 -5.16 -14.65 -3.05
CA PHE A 8 -4.40 -13.42 -3.18
C PHE A 8 -4.16 -13.09 -4.66
N ASP A 9 -4.30 -11.83 -5.02
CA ASP A 9 -3.89 -11.37 -6.34
C ASP A 9 -2.37 -11.18 -6.40
N THR A 10 -1.77 -11.23 -7.59
CA THR A 10 -0.31 -11.06 -7.80
C THR A 10 0.19 -9.75 -7.20
N LYS A 11 -0.63 -8.70 -7.27
CA LYS A 11 -0.36 -7.36 -6.72
C LYS A 11 -0.29 -7.34 -5.20
N GLU A 12 -1.13 -8.14 -4.54
CA GLU A 12 -1.14 -8.24 -3.07
C GLU A 12 0.08 -9.03 -2.59
N ILE A 13 0.40 -10.13 -3.26
CA ILE A 13 1.62 -10.89 -3.00
C ILE A 13 2.85 -9.99 -3.16
N PHE A 14 2.89 -9.17 -4.21
CA PHE A 14 3.96 -8.18 -4.40
C PHE A 14 4.07 -7.21 -3.21
N LEU A 15 2.95 -6.66 -2.74
CA LEU A 15 2.93 -5.75 -1.58
C LEU A 15 3.36 -6.44 -0.28
N ILE A 16 2.95 -7.68 -0.05
CA ILE A 16 3.35 -8.48 1.12
C ILE A 16 4.87 -8.73 1.09
N ILE A 17 5.40 -9.15 -0.06
CA ILE A 17 6.85 -9.36 -0.22
C ILE A 17 7.60 -8.05 -0.01
N ALA A 18 7.11 -6.94 -0.57
CA ALA A 18 7.70 -5.62 -0.37
C ALA A 18 7.73 -5.23 1.12
N ALA A 19 6.63 -5.46 1.85
CA ALA A 19 6.56 -5.20 3.30
C ALA A 19 7.62 -6.00 4.07
N ILE A 20 7.77 -7.29 3.75
CA ILE A 20 8.76 -8.18 4.37
C ILE A 20 10.18 -7.68 4.07
N LEU A 21 10.48 -7.37 2.81
CA LEU A 21 11.81 -6.88 2.41
C LEU A 21 12.18 -5.56 3.09
N ILE A 22 11.22 -4.62 3.21
CA ILE A 22 11.45 -3.35 3.91
C ILE A 22 11.60 -3.58 5.41
N GLY A 23 10.83 -4.49 5.99
CA GLY A 23 11.00 -4.91 7.38
C GLY A 23 12.39 -5.50 7.64
N CYS A 24 12.87 -6.37 6.74
CA CYS A 24 14.24 -6.88 6.79
C CYS A 24 15.28 -5.75 6.63
N ALA A 25 15.09 -4.85 5.66
CA ALA A 25 15.98 -3.70 5.48
C ALA A 25 16.04 -2.84 6.74
N TRP A 26 14.91 -2.65 7.43
CA TRP A 26 14.87 -1.95 8.71
C TRP A 26 15.64 -2.70 9.81
N PHE A 27 15.43 -4.01 9.93
CA PHE A 27 16.10 -4.87 10.91
C PHE A 27 17.62 -4.92 10.72
N PHE A 28 18.09 -5.04 9.47
CA PHE A 28 19.52 -5.06 9.14
C PHE A 28 20.15 -3.66 9.06
N GLY A 29 19.37 -2.59 9.27
CA GLY A 29 19.88 -1.22 9.21
C GLY A 29 20.26 -0.77 7.80
N TRP A 30 19.74 -1.40 6.75
CA TRP A 30 19.99 -0.99 5.38
C TRP A 30 19.35 0.37 5.09
N GLN A 31 20.13 1.24 4.47
CA GLN A 31 19.67 2.55 4.06
C GLN A 31 18.95 2.44 2.71
N LEU A 32 17.67 2.80 2.68
CA LEU A 32 16.93 2.98 1.44
C LEU A 32 17.33 4.35 0.85
N TRP A 33 17.84 4.35 -0.37
CA TRP A 33 18.47 5.54 -0.96
C TRP A 33 17.48 6.69 -1.21
N TRP A 34 16.28 6.37 -1.68
CA TRP A 34 15.28 7.38 -2.05
C TRP A 34 14.12 7.49 -1.09
N PHE A 35 13.91 6.47 -0.26
CA PHE A 35 12.70 6.35 0.53
C PHE A 35 13.00 6.22 2.01
N ASP A 36 12.12 6.82 2.80
CA ASP A 36 12.11 6.61 4.24
C ASP A 36 11.41 5.27 4.55
N LYS A 37 12.14 4.37 5.21
CA LYS A 37 11.67 3.03 5.60
C LYS A 37 10.39 3.09 6.44
N GLU A 38 10.28 4.06 7.35
CA GLU A 38 9.14 4.17 8.26
C GLU A 38 7.88 4.59 7.50
N LYS A 39 8.02 5.60 6.63
CA LYS A 39 6.91 6.06 5.78
C LYS A 39 6.41 4.95 4.86
N LEU A 40 7.34 4.26 4.20
CA LEU A 40 7.00 3.25 3.20
C LEU A 40 6.32 2.04 3.83
N LEU A 41 6.84 1.57 4.97
CA LEU A 41 6.26 0.46 5.71
C LEU A 41 4.84 0.80 6.21
N THR A 42 4.66 2.01 6.75
CA THR A 42 3.34 2.49 7.20
C THR A 42 2.31 2.44 6.08
N ILE A 43 2.68 2.88 4.88
CA ILE A 43 1.76 2.93 3.74
C ILE A 43 1.48 1.54 3.18
N ILE A 44 2.49 0.67 3.06
CA ILE A 44 2.25 -0.69 2.59
C ILE A 44 1.31 -1.42 3.54
N ILE A 45 1.50 -1.26 4.86
CA ILE A 45 0.59 -1.83 5.86
C ILE A 45 -0.82 -1.25 5.70
N LEU A 46 -0.96 0.07 5.53
CA LEU A 46 -2.25 0.72 5.31
C LEU A 46 -2.97 0.17 4.06
N ILE A 47 -2.24 0.00 2.95
CA ILE A 47 -2.76 -0.55 1.70
C ILE A 47 -3.21 -2.00 1.90
N LEU A 48 -2.40 -2.84 2.56
CA LEU A 48 -2.73 -4.25 2.84
C LEU A 48 -3.97 -4.36 3.73
N ILE A 49 -4.06 -3.57 4.80
CA ILE A 49 -5.23 -3.54 5.69
C ILE A 49 -6.47 -3.11 4.89
N THR A 50 -6.37 -2.03 4.14
CA THR A 50 -7.52 -1.50 3.38
C THR A 50 -7.99 -2.51 2.34
N LYS A 51 -7.08 -3.20 1.65
CA LYS A 51 -7.43 -4.24 0.69
C LYS A 51 -8.04 -5.49 1.36
N GLY A 52 -7.47 -5.91 2.48
CA GLY A 52 -7.97 -7.05 3.25
C GLY A 52 -9.36 -6.81 3.84
N LEU A 53 -9.67 -5.58 4.26
CA LEU A 53 -11.00 -5.20 4.75
C LEU A 53 -12.04 -5.10 3.63
N LEU A 54 -11.60 -4.80 2.41
CA LEU A 54 -12.48 -4.48 1.28
C LEU A 54 -12.12 -5.32 0.04
N PRO A 55 -12.40 -6.64 0.07
CA PRO A 55 -12.01 -7.56 -0.99
C PRO A 55 -12.70 -7.26 -2.34
N SER A 56 -13.86 -6.61 -2.33
CA SER A 56 -14.65 -6.28 -3.54
C SER A 56 -14.06 -5.15 -4.40
N ILE A 57 -13.05 -4.45 -3.92
CA ILE A 57 -12.41 -3.34 -4.63
C ILE A 57 -11.72 -3.87 -5.90
N HIS A 58 -12.10 -3.34 -7.06
CA HIS A 58 -11.36 -3.47 -8.32
C HIS A 58 -9.85 -3.27 -8.12
N ASN A 59 -9.10 -4.33 -8.42
CA ASN A 59 -7.69 -4.43 -8.06
C ASN A 59 -6.76 -3.53 -8.89
N GLU A 60 -7.28 -2.81 -9.88
CA GLU A 60 -6.48 -1.92 -10.72
C GLU A 60 -6.44 -0.51 -10.15
N ALA A 61 -7.59 0.12 -9.93
CA ALA A 61 -7.68 1.47 -9.39
C ALA A 61 -7.01 1.58 -8.00
N PHE A 62 -7.24 0.58 -7.15
CA PHE A 62 -6.63 0.55 -5.82
C PHE A 62 -5.12 0.34 -5.87
N PHE A 63 -4.64 -0.49 -6.79
CA PHE A 63 -3.20 -0.68 -6.98
C PHE A 63 -2.53 0.59 -7.51
N ILE A 64 -3.17 1.29 -8.46
CA ILE A 64 -2.69 2.60 -8.95
C ILE A 64 -2.67 3.61 -7.80
N LEU A 65 -3.72 3.67 -6.98
CA LEU A 65 -3.73 4.51 -5.78
C LEU A 65 -2.56 4.18 -4.86
N GLY A 66 -2.33 2.90 -4.57
CA GLY A 66 -1.19 2.45 -3.77
C GLY A 66 0.16 2.89 -4.35
N LEU A 67 0.35 2.72 -5.66
CA LEU A 67 1.58 3.10 -6.36
C LEU A 67 1.81 4.61 -6.35
N VAL A 68 0.78 5.41 -6.61
CA VAL A 68 0.81 6.87 -6.50
C VAL A 68 1.12 7.30 -5.05
N THR A 69 0.50 6.66 -4.07
CA THR A 69 0.71 6.90 -2.63
C THR A 69 2.16 6.63 -2.22
N ILE A 70 2.79 5.58 -2.77
CA ILE A 70 4.21 5.27 -2.55
C ILE A 70 5.08 6.41 -3.10
N PHE A 71 4.85 6.91 -4.32
CA PHE A 71 5.63 8.03 -4.85
C PHE A 71 5.41 9.34 -4.08
N LEU A 72 4.21 9.58 -3.56
CA LEU A 72 3.91 10.74 -2.72
C LEU A 72 4.71 10.76 -1.42
N THR A 73 5.23 9.61 -0.95
CA THR A 73 6.12 9.56 0.22
C THR A 73 7.39 10.37 0.09
N LEU A 74 7.85 10.59 -1.14
CA LEU A 74 9.05 11.37 -1.45
C LEU A 74 8.85 12.86 -1.15
N TYR A 75 7.60 13.33 -1.21
CA TYR A 75 7.28 14.77 -1.15
C TYR A 75 6.46 15.14 0.08
N LEU A 76 5.69 14.21 0.64
CA LEU A 76 4.72 14.48 1.69
C LEU A 76 5.10 13.86 3.04
N SER A 77 4.51 14.40 4.10
CA SER A 77 4.56 13.81 5.44
C SER A 77 3.58 12.63 5.57
N VAL A 78 3.81 11.74 6.54
CA VAL A 78 2.97 10.55 6.77
C VAL A 78 1.49 10.93 6.90
N PHE A 79 1.18 11.97 7.67
CA PHE A 79 -0.19 12.44 7.87
C PHE A 79 -0.86 12.87 6.56
N GLN A 80 -0.16 13.63 5.72
CA GLN A 80 -0.68 14.07 4.43
C GLN A 80 -0.93 12.89 3.49
N ILE A 81 -0.09 11.86 3.54
CA ILE A 81 -0.23 10.68 2.70
C ILE A 81 -1.40 9.81 3.15
N VAL A 82 -1.55 9.61 4.46
CA VAL A 82 -2.72 8.93 5.04
C VAL A 82 -4.00 9.68 4.65
N LEU A 83 -4.01 11.00 4.79
CA LEU A 83 -5.15 11.84 4.43
C LEU A 83 -5.47 11.77 2.94
N PHE A 84 -4.46 11.83 2.06
CA PHE A 84 -4.60 11.62 0.63
C PHE A 84 -5.23 10.25 0.33
N PHE A 85 -4.68 9.19 0.92
CA PHE A 85 -5.17 7.82 0.73
C PHE A 85 -6.64 7.68 1.12
N PHE A 86 -7.04 8.21 2.28
CA PHE A 86 -8.43 8.19 2.74
C PHE A 86 -9.37 9.01 1.85
N ILE A 87 -8.97 10.23 1.43
CA ILE A 87 -9.79 11.08 0.56
C ILE A 87 -9.97 10.43 -0.82
N SER A 88 -8.88 9.96 -1.43
CA SER A 88 -8.93 9.27 -2.72
C SER A 88 -9.79 8.02 -2.66
N PHE A 89 -9.68 7.25 -1.58
CA PHE A 89 -10.54 6.09 -1.36
C PHE A 89 -12.02 6.48 -1.25
N LEU A 90 -12.35 7.53 -0.49
CA LEU A 90 -13.73 8.03 -0.35
C LEU A 90 -14.27 8.52 -1.70
N LEU A 91 -13.47 9.23 -2.48
CA LEU A 91 -13.83 9.70 -3.82
C LEU A 91 -14.08 8.53 -4.77
N PHE A 92 -13.22 7.52 -4.78
CA PHE A 92 -13.39 6.35 -5.62
C PHE A 92 -14.70 5.60 -5.32
N ARG A 93 -15.06 5.49 -4.04
CA ARG A 93 -16.35 4.93 -3.62
C ARG A 93 -17.51 5.81 -4.07
N LEU A 94 -17.42 7.12 -3.91
CA LEU A 94 -18.47 8.07 -4.29
C LEU A 94 -18.72 8.09 -5.81
N LEU A 95 -17.65 7.94 -6.59
CA LEU A 95 -17.68 7.88 -8.05
C LEU A 95 -17.98 6.48 -8.60
N LYS A 96 -18.23 5.48 -7.73
CA LYS A 96 -18.48 4.08 -8.12
C LYS A 96 -17.38 3.48 -9.00
N VAL A 97 -16.14 3.91 -8.79
CA VAL A 97 -14.95 3.30 -9.42
C VAL A 97 -14.61 1.96 -8.75
N ILE A 98 -15.07 1.76 -7.51
CA ILE A 98 -14.92 0.56 -6.68
C ILE A 98 -16.17 0.27 -5.85
#